data_AF-A0A7C4ZQ52-F1
#
_entry.id   AF-A0A7C4ZQ52-F1
#
_cell.length_a   1.000
_cell.length_b   1.000
_cell.length_c   1.000
_cell.angle_alpha   90.00
_cell.angle_beta   90.00
_cell.angle_gamma   90.00
#
_symmetry.space_group_name_H-M   'P 1'
#
loop_
_entity.id
_entity.type
_entity.pdbx_description
1 polymer ?
#
loop_
_entity_poly.entity_id
_entity_poly.type
_entity_poly.pdbx_seq_one_letter_code
_entity_poly.pdbx_strand_id
1 'polypeptide(L)' 'ASGRIPIAVGFGVSKPEHIRILLENGADGAIVGSGFVKIVEENMHNEERMLQEIENYAMKLKEATNTRHALSRGS' A
#
# COMPACT_ATOMS: atom_id res chain seq x y z
N ALA A 1 26.90 -8.01 5.26
CA ALA A 1 25.53 -7.73 4.78
C ALA A 1 24.87 -9.07 4.46
N SER A 2 23.78 -9.41 5.13
CA SER A 2 23.08 -10.70 4.92
C SER A 2 22.31 -10.66 3.60
N GLY A 3 22.68 -11.52 2.65
CA GLY A 3 22.21 -11.51 1.27
C GLY A 3 20.86 -12.20 1.08
N ARG A 4 19.76 -11.49 1.37
CA ARG A 4 18.43 -11.88 0.85
C ARG A 4 17.90 -10.78 -0.08
N ILE A 5 17.34 -11.18 -1.21
CA ILE A 5 16.69 -10.28 -2.17
C ILE A 5 15.34 -9.85 -1.58
N PRO A 6 15.02 -8.55 -1.51
CA PRO A 6 13.72 -8.09 -1.02
C PRO A 6 12.56 -8.61 -1.89
N ILE A 7 11.49 -9.05 -1.25
CA ILE A 7 10.31 -9.61 -1.94
C ILE A 7 9.14 -8.64 -1.81
N ALA A 8 8.51 -8.31 -2.94
CA ALA A 8 7.29 -7.50 -2.98
C ALA A 8 6.13 -8.28 -3.62
N VAL A 9 4.93 -8.16 -3.05
CA VAL A 9 3.72 -8.84 -3.57
C VAL A 9 2.84 -7.84 -4.31
N GLY A 10 2.40 -8.19 -5.52
CA GLY A 10 1.69 -7.25 -6.41
C GLY A 10 0.30 -7.66 -6.89
N PHE A 11 -0.14 -8.90 -6.64
CA PHE A 11 -1.45 -9.37 -7.08
C PHE A 11 -2.49 -9.22 -5.96
N GLY A 12 -3.65 -8.63 -6.27
CA GLY A 12 -4.76 -8.49 -5.31
C GLY A 12 -4.55 -7.43 -4.21
N VAL A 13 -3.58 -6.53 -4.34
CA VAL A 13 -3.30 -5.50 -3.32
C VAL A 13 -4.05 -4.20 -3.65
N SER A 14 -4.98 -3.81 -2.78
CA SER A 14 -5.78 -2.57 -2.97
C SER A 14 -6.26 -1.92 -1.67
N LYS A 15 -5.91 -2.48 -0.51
CA LYS A 15 -6.35 -1.98 0.79
C LYS A 15 -5.19 -1.95 1.78
N PRO A 16 -5.20 -1.00 2.74
CA PRO A 16 -4.24 -0.98 3.85
C PRO A 16 -4.12 -2.35 4.56
N GLU A 17 -5.22 -3.07 4.73
CA GLU A 17 -5.24 -4.38 5.39
C GLU A 17 -4.46 -5.43 4.59
N HIS A 18 -4.52 -5.40 3.26
CA HIS A 18 -3.74 -6.31 2.42
C HIS A 18 -2.24 -6.04 2.64
N ILE A 19 -1.83 -4.77 2.71
CA ILE A 19 -0.42 -4.40 2.96
C ILE A 19 0.05 -4.92 4.31
N ARG A 20 -0.74 -4.72 5.38
CA ARG A 20 -0.38 -5.21 6.74
C ARG A 20 -0.17 -6.71 6.74
N ILE A 21 -1.12 -7.47 6.18
CA ILE A 21 -1.05 -8.92 6.09
C ILE A 21 0.20 -9.36 5.32
N LEU A 22 0.50 -8.74 4.18
CA LEU A 22 1.68 -9.10 3.38
C LEU A 22 2.99 -8.89 4.14
N LEU A 23 3.12 -7.76 4.84
CA LEU A 23 4.30 -7.45 5.64
C LEU A 23 4.42 -8.37 6.86
N GLU A 24 3.32 -8.66 7.55
CA GLU A 24 3.27 -9.63 8.66
C GLU A 24 3.66 -11.04 8.22
N ASN A 25 3.37 -11.41 6.96
CA ASN A 25 3.72 -12.70 6.36
C ASN A 25 5.11 -12.71 5.69
N GLY A 26 5.94 -11.68 5.91
CA GLY A 26 7.35 -11.67 5.52
C GLY A 26 7.66 -11.08 4.15
N ALA A 27 6.69 -10.42 3.49
CA ALA A 27 7.01 -9.56 2.36
C ALA A 27 7.75 -8.31 2.84
N ASP A 28 8.68 -7.82 2.03
CA ASP A 28 9.41 -6.56 2.26
C ASP A 28 8.67 -5.35 1.68
N GLY A 29 7.66 -5.60 0.83
CA GLY A 29 6.87 -4.55 0.21
C GLY A 29 5.61 -5.06 -0.49
N ALA A 30 4.84 -4.12 -1.00
CA ALA A 30 3.63 -4.39 -1.77
C ALA A 30 3.57 -3.47 -2.99
N ILE A 31 3.01 -3.98 -4.09
CA ILE A 31 2.80 -3.25 -5.35
C ILE A 31 1.30 -3.11 -5.57
N VAL A 32 0.83 -1.88 -5.75
CA VAL A 32 -0.58 -1.57 -6.00
C VAL A 32 -0.68 -0.95 -7.40
N GLY A 33 -1.40 -1.61 -8.30
CA GLY A 33 -1.63 -1.12 -9.66
C GLY A 33 -3.09 -0.73 -9.89
N SER A 34 -3.98 -1.73 -9.88
CA SER A 34 -5.40 -1.57 -10.24
C SER A 34 -6.13 -0.52 -9.41
N GLY A 35 -5.77 -0.33 -8.14
CA GLY A 35 -6.34 0.72 -7.29
C GLY A 35 -6.06 2.13 -7.81
N PHE A 36 -4.84 2.41 -8.28
CA PHE A 36 -4.51 3.72 -8.86
C PHE A 36 -5.15 3.93 -10.23
N VAL A 37 -5.13 2.89 -11.08
CA VAL A 37 -5.76 2.95 -12.41
C VAL A 37 -7.25 3.26 -12.27
N LYS A 38 -7.93 2.64 -11.30
CA LYS A 38 -9.35 2.88 -11.03
C LYS A 38 -9.64 4.34 -10.63
N ILE A 39 -8.79 4.96 -9.79
CA ILE A 39 -8.96 6.38 -9.42
C ILE A 39 -8.83 7.28 -10.65
N VAL A 40 -7.87 6.99 -11.54
CA VAL A 40 -7.71 7.74 -12.80
C VAL A 40 -8.93 7.58 -13.69
N GLU A 41 -9.44 6.35 -13.84
CA GLU A 41 -10.64 6.03 -14.62
C GLU A 41 -11.89 6.75 -14.09
N GLU A 42 -12.07 6.82 -12.77
CA GLU A 42 -13.23 7.45 -12.13
C GLU A 42 -13.18 8.99 -12.18
N ASN A 43 -12.01 9.59 -12.45
CA ASN A 43 -11.79 11.04 -12.39
C ASN A 43 -11.25 11.64 -13.70
N MET A 44 -11.48 11.00 -14.86
CA MET A 44 -10.93 11.42 -16.17
C MET A 44 -11.22 12.88 -16.59
N HIS A 45 -12.23 13.53 -16.00
CA HIS A 45 -12.63 14.90 -16.31
C HIS A 45 -12.40 15.90 -15.18
N ASN A 46 -11.76 15.48 -14.08
CA ASN A 46 -11.46 16.35 -12.94
C ASN A 46 -10.07 16.03 -12.39
N GLU A 47 -9.06 16.67 -12.96
CA GLU A 47 -7.65 16.44 -12.63
C GLU A 47 -7.31 16.76 -11.18
N GLU A 48 -7.84 17.86 -10.64
CA GLU A 48 -7.62 18.25 -9.24
C GLU A 48 -8.12 17.17 -8.28
N ARG A 49 -9.34 16.67 -8.52
CA ARG A 49 -9.91 15.58 -7.72
C ARG A 49 -9.13 14.28 -7.89
N MET A 50 -8.74 13.94 -9.13
CA MET A 50 -7.93 12.75 -9.41
C MET A 50 -6.63 12.76 -8.60
N LEU A 51 -5.88 13.87 -8.63
CA LEU A 51 -4.63 14.01 -7.89
C LEU A 51 -4.85 13.93 -6.38
N GLN A 52 -5.89 14.58 -5.86
CA GLN A 52 -6.25 14.50 -4.44
C GLN A 52 -6.61 13.08 -4.00
N GLU A 53 -7.36 12.34 -4.81
CA GLU A 53 -7.71 10.94 -4.51
C GLU A 53 -6.50 10.01 -4.59
N ILE A 54 -5.60 10.20 -5.57
CA ILE A 54 -4.32 9.47 -5.67
C ILE A 54 -3.46 9.72 -4.42
N GLU A 55 -3.30 10.97 -4.01
CA GLU A 55 -2.52 11.34 -2.83
C GLU A 55 -3.09 10.69 -1.57
N ASN A 56 -4.40 10.85 -1.34
CA ASN A 56 -5.09 10.27 -0.19
C ASN A 56 -4.97 8.74 -0.15
N TYR A 57 -5.08 8.09 -1.31
CA TYR A 57 -4.96 6.65 -1.41
C TYR A 57 -3.51 6.19 -1.14
N ALA A 58 -2.52 6.84 -1.73
CA ALA A 58 -1.10 6.56 -1.50
C ALA A 58 -0.71 6.73 -0.01
N MET A 59 -1.18 7.80 0.64
CA MET A 59 -0.95 8.05 2.07
C MET A 59 -1.52 6.92 2.92
N LYS A 60 -2.78 6.53 2.72
CA LYS A 60 -3.42 5.41 3.45
C LYS A 60 -2.66 4.09 3.29
N LEU A 61 -2.21 3.79 2.07
CA LEU A 61 -1.40 2.60 1.81
C LEU A 61 -0.03 2.69 2.48
N LYS A 62 0.60 3.87 2.48
CA LYS A 62 1.90 4.10 3.11
C LYS A 62 1.83 3.96 4.63
N GLU A 63 0.80 4.49 5.27
CA GLU A 63 0.57 4.33 6.71
C GLU A 63 0.50 2.86 7.11
N ALA A 64 -0.08 2.01 6.27
CA ALA A 64 -0.14 0.57 6.48
C ALA A 64 1.24 -0.12 6.46
N THR A 65 2.26 0.52 5.89
CA THR A 65 3.65 0.01 5.90
C THR A 65 4.41 0.32 7.19
N ASN A 66 3.90 1.24 8.02
CA ASN A 66 4.55 1.64 9.25
C ASN A 66 4.19 0.67 10.39
N THR A 67 4.88 -0.48 10.44
CA THR A 67 4.72 -1.55 11.44
C THR A 67 5.14 -1.17 12.87
N ARG A 68 5.64 0.05 13.12
CA ARG A 68 6.03 0.53 14.47
C ARG A 68 4.87 0.54 15.48
N HIS A 69 3.60 0.47 15.05
CA HIS A 69 2.44 0.39 15.94
C HIS A 69 2.00 -1.03 16.33
N ALA A 70 2.53 -2.08 15.71
CA ALA A 70 2.11 -3.46 16.00
C ALA A 70 2.88 -4.10 17.18
N LEU A 71 4.10 -3.64 17.47
CA LEU A 71 4.99 -4.24 18.47
C LEU A 71 4.83 -3.69 19.90
N SER A 72 3.92 -2.73 20.14
CA SER A 72 3.65 -2.20 21.50
C SER A 72 2.41 -2.78 22.18
N ARG A 73 1.76 -3.81 21.60
CA ARG A 73 0.58 -4.48 22.16
C ARG A 73 0.78 -5.98 22.44
N GLY A 74 2.00 -6.35 22.83
CA GLY A 74 2.30 -7.69 23.33
C GLY A 74 3.17 -7.61 24.58
N SER A 75 2.52 -7.49 25.73
CA SER A 75 3.07 -7.75 27.07
C SER A 75 2.30 -8.91 27.68
#